data_AF-A0AAU6T884-F1
#
_entry.id   AF-A0AAU6T884-F1
#
_cell.length_a   1.000
_cell.length_b   1.000
_cell.length_c   1.000
_cell.angle_alpha   90.00
_cell.angle_beta   90.00
_cell.angle_gamma   90.00
#
_symmetry.space_group_name_H-M   'P 1'
#
loop_
_entity.id
_entity.type
_entity.pdbx_description
1 polymer ?
#
loop_
_entity_poly.entity_id
_entity_poly.type
_entity_poly.pdbx_seq_one_letter_code
_entity_poly.pdbx_strand_id
1 'polypeptide(L)'
;MKGNALDMLSEVGEFTLDYFLKEGVLKDFPLIGSVLKILQAGNDISNLIFAKKLQAFISKLNEHDITAVDENILDKEKLSELGCELIFIIDNAQNVNRAEWLAQAVIGLSEKRYDVDTFQRLINVIQRYSPPLSKCMGSYYADISMGFDEDYQYELSNLGLLKHNPIYITQYHVTNLGKAMWYVLEKSGEIERLSKNK
;
A
#
# COMPACT_ATOMS: atom_id res chain seq x y z
N MET A 1 -21.29 27.12 18.94
CA MET A 1 -20.15 26.19 18.92
C MET A 1 -19.63 26.13 17.49
N LYS A 2 -18.61 26.94 17.17
CA LYS A 2 -17.90 26.94 15.89
C LYS A 2 -16.47 26.55 16.23
N GLY A 3 -16.06 25.36 15.84
CA GLY A 3 -14.78 24.74 16.17
C GLY A 3 -15.02 23.25 16.05
N ASN A 4 -14.36 22.60 15.08
CA ASN A 4 -14.19 21.15 14.92
C ASN A 4 -13.56 20.81 13.55
N ALA A 5 -13.88 21.54 12.47
CA ALA A 5 -13.27 21.30 11.15
C ALA A 5 -12.08 22.23 10.86
N LEU A 6 -12.20 23.52 11.22
CA LEU A 6 -11.12 24.50 11.03
C LEU A 6 -9.95 24.31 12.00
N ASP A 7 -10.21 23.78 13.20
CA ASP A 7 -9.15 23.47 14.17
C ASP A 7 -8.34 22.22 13.77
N MET A 8 -8.99 21.24 13.13
CA MET A 8 -8.27 20.12 12.48
C MET A 8 -7.50 20.56 11.24
N LEU A 9 -7.94 21.61 10.54
CA LEU A 9 -7.23 22.19 9.40
C LEU A 9 -6.04 23.06 9.85
N SER A 10 -6.11 23.73 11.00
CA SER A 10 -5.03 24.55 11.54
C SER A 10 -3.92 23.74 12.20
N GLU A 11 -4.25 22.61 12.86
CA GLU A 11 -3.23 21.64 13.33
C GLU A 11 -2.57 20.88 12.17
N VAL A 12 -3.23 20.78 11.01
CA VAL A 12 -2.68 20.18 9.78
C VAL A 12 -2.00 21.24 8.88
N GLY A 13 -1.99 22.51 9.30
CA GLY A 13 -1.44 23.66 8.57
C GLY A 13 0.08 23.62 8.34
N GLU A 14 0.80 22.70 8.99
CA GLU A 14 2.20 22.39 8.65
C GLU A 14 2.27 21.04 7.91
N PHE A 15 1.68 20.99 6.71
CA PHE A 15 1.97 19.94 5.74
C PHE A 15 3.44 20.05 5.31
N THR A 16 4.36 19.44 6.05
CA THR A 16 5.80 19.44 5.75
C THR A 16 6.16 18.45 4.64
N LEU A 17 5.41 18.46 3.54
CA LEU A 17 5.88 17.87 2.28
C LEU A 17 7.22 18.51 1.87
N ASP A 18 7.44 19.79 2.23
CA ASP A 18 8.70 20.52 2.02
C ASP A 18 9.92 19.87 2.66
N TYR A 19 9.76 19.14 3.77
CA TYR A 19 10.86 18.39 4.39
C TYR A 19 11.23 17.17 3.55
N PHE A 20 10.23 16.39 3.14
CA PHE A 20 10.41 15.22 2.26
C PHE A 20 10.85 15.60 0.84
N LEU A 21 10.56 16.82 0.38
CA LEU A 21 11.01 17.37 -0.91
C LEU A 21 12.49 17.73 -0.96
N LYS A 22 13.11 18.00 0.20
CA LYS A 22 14.55 18.31 0.28
C LYS A 22 15.41 17.05 0.22
N GLU A 23 14.88 15.91 0.63
CA GLU A 23 15.53 14.61 0.48
C GLU A 23 15.21 14.06 -0.92
N GLY A 24 16.25 13.78 -1.72
CA GLY A 24 16.19 13.66 -3.18
C GLY A 24 15.33 12.56 -3.79
N VAL A 25 14.59 11.79 -2.98
CA VAL A 25 13.80 10.62 -3.40
C VAL A 25 12.65 10.99 -4.36
N LEU A 26 12.08 12.19 -4.22
CA LEU A 26 10.92 12.61 -5.01
C LEU A 26 11.25 13.29 -6.34
N LYS A 27 12.51 13.67 -6.60
CA LYS A 27 12.81 14.40 -7.84
C LYS A 27 12.65 13.56 -9.10
N ASP A 28 12.82 12.25 -8.96
CA ASP A 28 12.86 11.32 -10.09
C ASP A 28 11.50 10.67 -10.38
N PHE A 29 10.49 10.88 -9.52
CA PHE A 29 9.14 10.40 -9.78
C PHE A 29 8.44 11.30 -10.82
N PRO A 30 7.97 10.74 -11.95
CA PRO A 30 7.23 11.50 -12.93
C PRO A 30 6.01 12.18 -12.29
N LEU A 31 5.77 13.44 -12.65
CA LEU A 31 4.59 14.24 -12.26
C LEU A 31 4.43 14.61 -10.78
N ILE A 32 5.25 14.12 -9.86
CA ILE A 32 5.06 14.43 -8.43
C ILE A 32 5.18 15.92 -8.14
N GLY A 33 6.12 16.61 -8.81
CA GLY A 33 6.24 18.07 -8.74
C GLY A 33 5.00 18.82 -9.24
N SER A 34 4.26 18.25 -10.21
CA SER A 34 3.01 18.82 -10.70
C SER A 34 1.86 18.56 -9.73
N VAL A 35 1.78 17.34 -9.18
CA VAL A 35 0.79 16.96 -8.15
C VAL A 35 0.92 17.86 -6.92
N LEU A 36 2.14 18.12 -6.47
CA LEU A 36 2.40 18.97 -5.31
C LEU A 36 1.96 20.42 -5.52
N LYS A 37 2.16 20.98 -6.72
CA LYS A 37 1.66 22.32 -7.05
C LYS A 37 0.13 22.40 -6.97
N ILE A 38 -0.56 21.34 -7.38
CA ILE A 38 -2.03 21.26 -7.29
C ILE A 38 -2.47 21.18 -5.82
N LEU A 39 -1.79 20.37 -5.02
CA LEU A 39 -2.04 20.27 -3.58
C LEU A 39 -1.81 21.60 -2.85
N GLN A 40 -0.75 22.33 -3.18
CA GLN A 40 -0.46 23.65 -2.60
C GLN A 40 -1.46 24.73 -3.05
N ALA A 41 -2.03 24.60 -4.26
CA ALA A 41 -2.98 25.58 -4.81
C ALA A 41 -4.42 25.37 -4.35
N GLY A 42 -4.82 24.15 -3.99
CA GLY A 42 -6.20 23.82 -3.65
C GLY A 42 -6.44 23.68 -2.16
N ASN A 43 -7.44 24.40 -1.62
CA ASN A 43 -7.80 24.42 -0.21
C ASN A 43 -9.03 23.55 0.11
N ASP A 44 -9.17 22.38 -0.54
CA ASP A 44 -10.30 21.45 -0.34
C ASP A 44 -9.87 20.20 0.45
N ILE A 45 -10.81 19.62 1.20
CA ILE A 45 -10.64 18.42 2.04
C ILE A 45 -10.12 17.24 1.23
N SER A 46 -10.52 17.12 -0.04
CA SER A 46 -10.10 16.05 -0.94
C SER A 46 -8.58 16.10 -1.18
N ASN A 47 -8.04 17.29 -1.45
CA ASN A 47 -6.60 17.50 -1.61
C ASN A 47 -5.84 17.21 -0.31
N LEU A 48 -6.40 17.60 0.84
CA LEU A 48 -5.81 17.31 2.13
C LEU A 48 -5.69 15.80 2.38
N ILE A 49 -6.75 15.06 2.09
CA ILE A 49 -6.81 13.61 2.26
C ILE A 49 -5.80 12.94 1.32
N PHE A 50 -5.77 13.35 0.05
CA PHE A 50 -4.80 12.83 -0.92
C PHE A 50 -3.36 13.12 -0.48
N ALA A 51 -3.07 14.33 -0.03
CA ALA A 51 -1.74 14.70 0.46
C ALA A 51 -1.29 13.82 1.63
N LYS A 52 -2.18 13.46 2.56
CA LYS A 52 -1.85 12.52 3.66
C LYS A 52 -1.48 11.13 3.16
N LYS A 53 -2.24 10.61 2.17
CA LYS A 53 -1.96 9.30 1.56
C LYS A 53 -0.63 9.31 0.83
N LEU A 54 -0.39 10.35 0.03
CA LEU A 54 0.85 10.52 -0.71
C LEU A 54 2.05 10.67 0.23
N GLN A 55 1.92 11.45 1.30
CA GLN A 55 2.94 11.55 2.33
C GLN A 55 3.26 10.19 2.94
N ALA A 56 2.26 9.42 3.36
CA ALA A 56 2.49 8.09 3.95
C ALA A 56 3.18 7.13 2.99
N PHE A 57 2.81 7.17 1.70
CA PHE A 57 3.49 6.39 0.66
C PHE A 57 4.98 6.79 0.54
N ILE A 58 5.26 8.09 0.43
CA ILE A 58 6.61 8.63 0.27
C ILE A 58 7.47 8.33 1.49
N SER A 59 6.96 8.61 2.69
CA SER A 59 7.69 8.38 3.94
C SER A 59 8.17 6.94 4.04
N LYS A 60 7.34 5.97 3.62
CA LYS A 60 7.71 4.56 3.59
C LYS A 60 8.81 4.25 2.58
N LEU A 61 8.78 4.86 1.38
CA LEU A 61 9.88 4.71 0.42
C LEU A 61 11.19 5.29 0.97
N ASN A 62 11.15 6.47 1.59
CA ASN A 62 12.31 7.12 2.20
C ASN A 62 12.90 6.30 3.36
N GLU A 63 12.06 5.73 4.24
CA GLU A 63 12.50 4.84 5.34
C GLU A 63 13.33 3.63 4.86
N HIS A 64 13.14 3.23 3.60
CA HIS A 64 13.80 2.08 2.98
C HIS A 64 14.83 2.48 1.91
N ASP A 65 15.20 3.77 1.82
CA ASP A 65 16.12 4.32 0.82
C ASP A 65 15.72 3.98 -0.65
N ILE A 66 14.42 3.77 -0.92
CA ILE A 66 13.94 3.44 -2.26
C ILE A 66 13.77 4.73 -3.06
N THR A 67 14.76 5.02 -3.90
CA THR A 67 14.77 6.18 -4.81
C THR A 67 14.15 5.89 -6.16
N ALA A 68 14.31 4.65 -6.66
CA ALA A 68 13.68 4.17 -7.87
C ALA A 68 13.65 2.64 -7.89
N VAL A 69 12.72 2.07 -8.66
CA VAL A 69 12.80 0.67 -9.07
C VAL A 69 13.88 0.58 -10.17
N ASP A 70 14.82 -0.36 -10.03
CA ASP A 70 15.93 -0.57 -10.96
C ASP A 70 15.43 -0.74 -12.42
N GLU A 71 16.06 -0.05 -13.39
CA GLU A 71 15.72 -0.14 -14.81
C GLU A 71 15.86 -1.56 -15.38
N ASN A 72 16.63 -2.44 -14.72
CA ASN A 72 16.73 -3.86 -15.05
C ASN A 72 15.46 -4.66 -14.68
N ILE A 73 14.57 -4.09 -13.85
CA ILE A 73 13.29 -4.69 -13.46
C ILE A 73 12.19 -4.18 -14.40
N LEU A 74 12.15 -2.87 -14.64
CA LEU A 74 11.21 -2.21 -15.54
C LEU A 74 11.97 -1.16 -16.35
N ASP A 75 11.78 -1.15 -17.66
CA ASP A 75 12.33 -0.08 -18.50
C ASP A 75 11.75 1.29 -18.11
N LYS A 76 12.45 2.36 -18.50
CA LYS A 76 12.11 3.74 -18.13
C LYS A 76 10.68 4.16 -18.53
N GLU A 77 10.19 3.65 -19.66
CA GLU A 77 8.83 3.96 -20.13
C GLU A 77 7.79 3.32 -19.20
N LYS A 78 7.93 2.02 -18.92
CA LYS A 78 7.06 1.31 -17.98
C LYS A 78 7.14 1.84 -16.55
N LEU A 79 8.33 2.25 -16.10
CA LEU A 79 8.49 2.93 -14.80
C LEU A 79 7.69 4.22 -14.75
N SER A 80 7.71 5.01 -15.84
CA SER A 80 6.96 6.24 -15.93
C SER A 80 5.45 5.98 -15.93
N GLU A 81 4.98 4.98 -16.66
CA GLU A 81 3.57 4.57 -16.69
C GLU A 81 3.10 4.10 -15.31
N LEU A 82 3.86 3.22 -14.67
CA LEU A 82 3.58 2.72 -13.33
C LEU A 82 3.52 3.86 -12.31
N GLY A 83 4.46 4.81 -12.38
CA GLY A 83 4.47 5.97 -11.51
C GLY A 83 3.20 6.81 -11.64
N CYS A 84 2.72 7.02 -12.88
CA CYS A 84 1.45 7.70 -13.13
C CYS A 84 0.27 6.91 -12.56
N GLU A 85 0.21 5.59 -12.82
CA GLU A 85 -0.86 4.73 -12.32
C GLU A 85 -0.93 4.72 -10.79
N LEU A 86 0.22 4.62 -10.12
CA LEU A 86 0.31 4.64 -8.65
C LEU A 86 -0.24 5.94 -8.06
N ILE A 87 0.00 7.10 -8.69
CA ILE A 87 -0.58 8.38 -8.26
C ILE A 87 -2.11 8.31 -8.25
N PHE A 88 -2.72 7.79 -9.33
CA PHE A 88 -4.18 7.63 -9.40
C PHE A 88 -4.70 6.63 -8.37
N ILE A 89 -3.99 5.53 -8.16
CA ILE A 89 -4.38 4.50 -7.18
C ILE A 89 -4.28 5.05 -5.75
N ILE A 90 -3.24 5.81 -5.43
CA ILE A 90 -3.05 6.44 -4.12
C ILE A 90 -4.16 7.46 -3.84
N ASP A 91 -4.53 8.28 -4.83
CA ASP A 91 -5.64 9.23 -4.69
C ASP A 91 -6.95 8.51 -4.33
N ASN A 92 -7.25 7.42 -5.05
CA ASN A 92 -8.44 6.60 -4.84
C ASN A 92 -8.35 5.62 -3.66
N ALA A 93 -7.19 5.48 -3.01
CA ALA A 93 -7.02 4.53 -1.91
C ALA A 93 -7.96 4.87 -0.74
N GLN A 94 -8.64 3.88 -0.16
CA GLN A 94 -9.69 4.14 0.84
C GLN A 94 -9.18 4.81 2.12
N ASN A 95 -7.92 4.58 2.50
CA ASN A 95 -7.33 5.11 3.72
C ASN A 95 -5.79 5.21 3.57
N VAL A 96 -5.16 5.82 4.58
CA VAL A 96 -3.71 6.01 4.64
C VAL A 96 -2.95 4.67 4.68
N ASN A 97 -3.47 3.67 5.39
CA ASN A 97 -2.83 2.34 5.48
C ASN A 97 -2.68 1.69 4.09
N ARG A 98 -3.68 1.83 3.20
CA ARG A 98 -3.55 1.31 1.82
C ARG A 98 -2.44 2.01 1.04
N ALA A 99 -2.20 3.31 1.27
CA ALA A 99 -1.07 4.00 0.65
C ALA A 99 0.28 3.47 1.16
N GLU A 100 0.39 3.16 2.45
CA GLU A 100 1.56 2.48 3.01
C GLU A 100 1.75 1.07 2.42
N TRP A 101 0.66 0.33 2.20
CA TRP A 101 0.71 -1.00 1.56
C TRP A 101 1.22 -0.92 0.13
N LEU A 102 0.81 0.09 -0.64
CA LEU A 102 1.32 0.33 -1.99
C LEU A 102 2.83 0.65 -1.96
N ALA A 103 3.29 1.43 -0.98
CA ALA A 103 4.72 1.70 -0.82
C ALA A 103 5.50 0.41 -0.53
N GLN A 104 5.00 -0.43 0.39
CA GLN A 104 5.60 -1.73 0.67
C GLN A 104 5.58 -2.67 -0.54
N ALA A 105 4.56 -2.57 -1.40
CA ALA A 105 4.55 -3.32 -2.66
C ALA A 105 5.68 -2.87 -3.61
N VAL A 106 5.99 -1.57 -3.68
CA VAL A 106 7.10 -1.04 -4.48
C VAL A 106 8.46 -1.41 -3.88
N ILE A 107 8.59 -1.36 -2.56
CA ILE A 107 9.80 -1.79 -1.83
C ILE A 107 10.07 -3.26 -2.12
N GLY A 108 9.08 -4.14 -1.97
CA GLY A 108 9.25 -5.57 -2.23
C GLY A 108 9.60 -5.91 -3.68
N LEU A 109 9.10 -5.13 -4.66
CA LEU A 109 9.51 -5.24 -6.06
C LEU A 109 10.99 -4.86 -6.23
N SER A 110 11.39 -3.74 -5.64
CA SER A 110 12.77 -3.23 -5.68
C SER A 110 13.76 -4.21 -5.02
N GLU A 111 13.33 -4.88 -3.95
CA GLU A 111 14.05 -5.94 -3.26
C GLU A 111 14.01 -7.31 -3.99
N LYS A 112 13.36 -7.38 -5.17
CA LYS A 112 13.20 -8.60 -5.98
C LYS A 112 12.53 -9.77 -5.23
N ARG A 113 11.62 -9.47 -4.30
CA ARG A 113 10.84 -10.49 -3.57
C ARG A 113 9.81 -11.20 -4.45
N TYR A 114 9.40 -10.52 -5.51
CA TYR A 114 8.48 -11.02 -6.51
C TYR A 114 8.74 -10.30 -7.83
N ASP A 115 8.24 -10.89 -8.91
CA ASP A 115 8.35 -10.36 -10.27
C ASP A 115 7.30 -9.28 -10.56
N VAL A 116 7.43 -8.66 -11.74
CA VAL A 116 6.53 -7.61 -12.22
C VAL A 116 5.08 -8.10 -12.35
N ASP A 117 4.84 -9.34 -12.82
CA ASP A 117 3.48 -9.90 -12.91
C ASP A 117 2.82 -10.01 -11.54
N THR A 118 3.54 -10.56 -10.57
CA THR A 118 3.05 -10.69 -9.19
C THR A 118 2.80 -9.32 -8.59
N PHE A 119 3.67 -8.33 -8.84
CA PHE A 119 3.48 -6.95 -8.39
C PHE A 119 2.23 -6.28 -9.00
N GLN A 120 2.01 -6.41 -10.30
CA GLN A 120 0.80 -5.87 -10.96
C GLN A 120 -0.49 -6.47 -10.39
N ARG A 121 -0.47 -7.79 -10.13
CA ARG A 121 -1.59 -8.48 -9.48
C ARG A 121 -1.74 -8.05 -8.02
N LEU A 122 -0.63 -7.83 -7.31
CA LEU A 122 -0.61 -7.39 -5.92
C LEU A 122 -1.22 -5.99 -5.75
N ILE A 123 -0.95 -5.05 -6.66
CA ILE A 123 -1.59 -3.73 -6.67
C ILE A 123 -3.13 -3.86 -6.70
N ASN A 124 -3.64 -4.77 -7.55
CA ASN A 124 -5.08 -5.02 -7.64
C ASN A 124 -5.65 -5.65 -6.37
N VAL A 125 -4.92 -6.58 -5.75
CA VAL A 125 -5.29 -7.17 -4.45
C VAL A 125 -5.33 -6.08 -3.38
N ILE A 126 -4.31 -5.24 -3.27
CA ILE A 126 -4.20 -4.18 -2.25
C ILE A 126 -5.39 -3.24 -2.28
N GLN A 127 -5.99 -2.98 -3.45
CA GLN A 127 -7.18 -2.14 -3.57
C GLN A 127 -8.46 -2.80 -3.06
N ARG A 128 -8.55 -4.13 -3.14
CA ARG A 128 -9.75 -4.92 -2.78
C ARG A 128 -9.65 -5.58 -1.41
N TYR A 129 -8.44 -5.69 -0.87
CA TYR A 129 -8.17 -6.41 0.37
C TYR A 129 -8.94 -5.82 1.56
N SER A 130 -9.43 -6.70 2.42
CA SER A 130 -10.17 -6.33 3.63
C SER A 130 -9.30 -6.62 4.86
N PRO A 131 -8.96 -5.63 5.72
CA PRO A 131 -8.10 -5.85 6.89
C PRO A 131 -8.47 -7.02 7.82
N PRO A 132 -9.76 -7.36 8.04
CA PRO A 132 -10.15 -8.55 8.79
C PRO A 132 -9.53 -9.88 8.28
N LEU A 133 -9.25 -9.99 6.98
CA LEU A 133 -8.65 -11.19 6.38
C LEU A 133 -7.23 -11.47 6.89
N SER A 134 -6.55 -10.48 7.46
CA SER A 134 -5.14 -10.59 7.87
C SER A 134 -4.91 -11.62 8.96
N LYS A 135 -5.91 -11.87 9.82
CA LYS A 135 -5.84 -12.95 10.82
C LYS A 135 -5.81 -14.33 10.15
N CYS A 136 -6.66 -14.54 9.15
CA CYS A 136 -6.70 -15.78 8.40
C CYS A 136 -5.41 -15.94 7.57
N MET A 137 -4.90 -14.86 6.96
CA MET A 137 -3.58 -14.89 6.32
C MET A 137 -2.46 -15.32 7.29
N GLY A 138 -2.41 -14.78 8.51
CA GLY A 138 -1.37 -15.13 9.49
C GLY A 138 -1.34 -16.62 9.83
N SER A 139 -2.51 -17.27 9.88
CA SER A 139 -2.63 -18.73 10.09
C SER A 139 -2.02 -19.56 8.96
N TYR A 140 -1.96 -19.03 7.73
CA TYR A 140 -1.41 -19.72 6.55
C TYR A 140 0.05 -19.36 6.26
N TYR A 141 0.45 -18.13 6.57
CA TYR A 141 1.72 -17.56 6.11
C TYR A 141 2.77 -17.37 7.20
N ALA A 142 2.39 -17.46 8.48
CA ALA A 142 3.28 -17.22 9.60
C ALA A 142 3.05 -18.15 10.82
N ASP A 143 2.27 -19.23 10.64
CA ASP A 143 1.86 -20.14 11.71
C ASP A 143 1.27 -19.42 12.95
N ILE A 144 0.69 -18.24 12.74
CA ILE A 144 0.09 -17.45 13.81
C ILE A 144 -1.33 -17.95 14.01
N SER A 145 -1.60 -18.63 15.12
CA SER A 145 -2.97 -19.02 15.49
C SER A 145 -3.78 -17.80 15.93
N MET A 146 -4.29 -17.04 14.96
CA MET A 146 -5.04 -15.79 15.18
C MET A 146 -6.56 -15.92 14.99
N GLY A 147 -7.04 -17.14 14.72
CA GLY A 147 -8.44 -17.47 14.43
C GLY A 147 -8.61 -18.02 13.01
N PHE A 148 -9.60 -18.90 12.84
CA PHE A 148 -9.92 -19.57 11.60
C PHE A 148 -11.38 -19.29 11.25
N ASP A 149 -11.63 -18.82 10.04
CA ASP A 149 -12.95 -18.55 9.50
C ASP A 149 -12.99 -19.07 8.05
N GLU A 150 -13.91 -19.99 7.76
CA GLU A 150 -14.05 -20.62 6.44
C GLU A 150 -14.40 -19.59 5.36
N ASP A 151 -15.23 -18.58 5.67
CA ASP A 151 -15.60 -17.52 4.72
C ASP A 151 -14.37 -16.72 4.30
N TYR A 152 -13.45 -16.46 5.23
CA TYR A 152 -12.20 -15.78 4.94
C TYR A 152 -11.28 -16.59 4.02
N GLN A 153 -11.36 -17.93 4.04
CA GLN A 153 -10.57 -18.75 3.12
C GLN A 153 -11.06 -18.64 1.69
N TYR A 154 -12.38 -18.66 1.50
CA TYR A 154 -12.99 -18.44 0.19
C TYR A 154 -12.67 -17.04 -0.34
N GLU A 155 -12.76 -16.01 0.50
CA GLU A 155 -12.38 -14.64 0.13
C GLU A 155 -10.91 -14.53 -0.26
N LEU A 156 -10.00 -15.10 0.53
CA LEU A 156 -8.57 -15.13 0.21
C LEU A 156 -8.28 -15.90 -1.08
N SER A 157 -8.99 -17.01 -1.33
CA SER A 157 -8.87 -17.77 -2.58
C SER A 157 -9.39 -16.98 -3.79
N ASN A 158 -10.48 -16.24 -3.64
CA ASN A 158 -11.03 -15.36 -4.68
C ASN A 158 -10.09 -14.19 -5.02
N LEU A 159 -9.31 -13.73 -4.05
CA LEU A 159 -8.22 -12.76 -4.26
C LEU A 159 -6.94 -13.41 -4.85
N GLY A 160 -6.91 -14.73 -5.00
CA GLY A 160 -5.73 -15.49 -5.44
C GLY A 160 -4.63 -15.61 -4.38
N LEU A 161 -4.93 -15.25 -3.13
CA LEU A 161 -4.02 -15.32 -1.98
C LEU A 161 -3.97 -16.72 -1.37
N LEU A 162 -4.97 -17.54 -1.65
CA LEU A 162 -4.92 -18.98 -1.43
C LEU A 162 -5.30 -19.69 -2.74
N LYS A 163 -4.88 -20.94 -2.86
CA LYS A 163 -5.30 -21.83 -3.94
C LYS A 163 -6.12 -22.95 -3.35
N HIS A 164 -7.39 -23.00 -3.74
CA HIS A 164 -8.30 -24.09 -3.43
C HIS A 164 -7.92 -25.37 -4.20
N ASN A 165 -7.90 -26.51 -3.52
CA ASN A 165 -7.81 -27.81 -4.17
C ASN A 165 -9.23 -28.26 -4.57
N PRO A 166 -9.53 -28.38 -5.88
CA PRO A 166 -10.89 -28.70 -6.33
C PRO A 166 -11.35 -30.10 -5.91
N ILE A 167 -10.43 -30.99 -5.53
CA ILE A 167 -10.73 -32.36 -5.10
C ILE A 167 -11.07 -32.41 -3.60
N TYR A 168 -10.49 -31.53 -2.80
CA TYR A 168 -10.67 -31.48 -1.35
C TYR A 168 -11.13 -30.08 -0.95
N ILE A 169 -12.44 -29.91 -0.74
CA ILE A 169 -13.10 -28.61 -0.57
C ILE A 169 -12.48 -27.75 0.55
N THR A 170 -11.85 -28.38 1.55
CA THR A 170 -11.26 -27.71 2.72
C THR A 170 -9.74 -27.51 2.62
N GLN A 171 -9.09 -27.96 1.55
CA GLN A 171 -7.64 -27.83 1.40
C GLN A 171 -7.28 -26.58 0.61
N TYR A 172 -6.67 -25.63 1.31
CA TYR A 172 -6.09 -24.43 0.72
C TYR A 172 -4.57 -24.47 0.83
N HIS A 173 -3.91 -23.96 -0.21
CA HIS A 173 -2.47 -23.83 -0.26
C HIS A 173 -2.06 -22.39 -0.48
N VAL A 174 -0.92 -22.00 0.10
CA VAL A 174 -0.33 -20.68 -0.10
C VAL A 174 0.06 -20.45 -1.57
N THR A 175 -0.02 -19.20 -2.01
CA THR A 175 0.35 -18.77 -3.37
C THR A 175 1.50 -17.77 -3.32
N ASN A 176 2.21 -17.56 -4.43
CA ASN A 176 3.25 -16.51 -4.50
C ASN A 176 2.66 -15.11 -4.31
N LEU A 177 1.46 -14.87 -4.85
CA LEU A 177 0.72 -13.63 -4.64
C LEU A 177 0.35 -13.43 -3.17
N GLY A 178 -0.06 -14.49 -2.46
CA GLY A 178 -0.33 -14.43 -1.04
C GLY A 178 0.93 -14.23 -0.19
N LYS A 179 2.07 -14.82 -0.57
CA LYS A 179 3.38 -14.51 0.07
C LYS A 179 3.74 -13.02 -0.08
N ALA A 180 3.53 -12.47 -1.28
CA ALA A 180 3.78 -11.07 -1.57
C ALA A 180 2.87 -10.14 -0.74
N MET A 181 1.57 -10.45 -0.66
CA MET A 181 0.63 -9.71 0.18
C MET A 181 0.97 -9.83 1.68
N TRP A 182 1.37 -11.01 2.14
CA TRP A 182 1.77 -11.20 3.54
C TRP A 182 2.98 -10.34 3.91
N TYR A 183 4.00 -10.27 3.03
CA TYR A 183 5.13 -9.36 3.20
C TYR A 183 4.67 -7.90 3.37
N VAL A 184 3.75 -7.44 2.51
CA VAL A 184 3.21 -6.08 2.58
C VAL A 184 2.51 -5.82 3.93
N LEU A 185 1.68 -6.75 4.41
CA LEU A 185 0.97 -6.61 5.68
C LEU A 185 1.92 -6.61 6.88
N GLU A 186 2.95 -7.46 6.86
CA GLU A 186 3.96 -7.53 7.91
C GLU A 186 4.78 -6.23 7.96
N LYS A 187 5.34 -5.79 6.84
CA LYS A 187 6.25 -4.63 6.80
C LYS A 187 5.55 -3.28 6.93
N SER A 188 4.25 -3.22 6.67
CA SER A 188 3.45 -2.03 6.94
C SER A 188 3.05 -1.86 8.41
N GLY A 189 3.30 -2.86 9.27
CA GLY A 189 2.84 -2.85 10.66
C GLY A 189 1.34 -3.13 10.83
N GLU A 190 0.64 -3.56 9.78
CA GLU A 190 -0.80 -3.84 9.85
C GLU A 190 -1.11 -4.96 10.86
N ILE A 191 -0.27 -5.98 10.93
CA ILE A 191 -0.44 -7.10 11.87
C ILE A 191 -0.33 -6.63 13.33
N GLU A 192 0.54 -5.66 13.61
CA GLU A 192 0.71 -5.07 14.94
C GLU A 192 -0.50 -4.23 15.33
N ARG A 193 -1.07 -3.47 14.38
CA ARG A 193 -2.30 -2.68 14.59
C ARG A 193 -3.49 -3.58 14.94
N LEU A 194 -3.64 -4.69 14.23
CA LEU A 194 -4.72 -5.67 14.47
C LEU A 194 -4.57 -6.40 15.81
N SER A 195 -3.33 -6.53 16.31
CA SER A 195 -3.04 -7.16 17.60
C SER A 195 -3.34 -6.25 18.79
N LYS A 196 -3.23 -4.92 18.63
CA LYS A 196 -3.52 -3.92 19.66
C LYS A 196 -5.01 -3.59 19.83
N ASN A 197 -5.84 -3.95 18.87
CA ASN A 197 -7.29 -3.72 18.87
C ASN A 197 -8.11 -4.90 19.44
N LYS A 198 -7.49 -5.78 20.24
CA LYS A 198 -8.16 -6.84 21.02
C LYS A 198 -8.39 -6.37 22.45
#